data_AF-A0A7S2GXP3-F1
#
_entry.id   AF-A0A7S2GXP3-F1
#
_cell.length_a   1.000
_cell.length_b   1.000
_cell.length_c   1.000
_cell.angle_alpha   90.00
_cell.angle_beta   90.00
_cell.angle_gamma   90.00
#
_symmetry.space_group_name_H-M   'P 1'
#
loop_
_entity.id
_entity.type
_entity.pdbx_description
1 polymer ?
#
loop_
_entity_poly.entity_id
_entity_poly.type
_entity_poly.pdbx_seq_one_letter_code
_entity_poly.pdbx_strand_id
1 'polypeptide(L)'
;QPKAGQPSQPGQPRVVAALKPSQQMAVYQPPGQKGGSEPASSRFVPAPKAVGRLGGGTTPSPTPTQQQDAKKKMEEARRKAEETKKKLEADKKAEQERQQEQQRADERRQQETQERKKRELKASNEIRKAQQKVKNATAEDFEAVRRGLEQVLEVELKNTGERQQQVLEDSEKLMEEAQKRLEGVLAKKRVVEEKKRAMEREQREKEQRAEALLGELGDMVEAAEQSLERARKGAAALAEECEPT
;
A
#
# COMPACT_ATOMS: atom_id res chain seq x y z
N GLN A 1 -27.85 46.16 20.50
CA GLN A 1 -26.44 46.58 20.32
C GLN A 1 -25.73 45.55 19.44
N PRO A 2 -25.42 45.88 18.17
CA PRO A 2 -24.77 44.95 17.25
C PRO A 2 -23.27 44.83 17.57
N LYS A 3 -22.76 43.60 17.64
CA LYS A 3 -21.34 43.31 17.84
C LYS A 3 -20.57 43.58 16.54
N ALA A 4 -19.63 44.50 16.63
CA ALA A 4 -18.73 44.90 15.56
C ALA A 4 -17.93 43.71 15.03
N GLY A 5 -17.88 43.59 13.70
CA GLY A 5 -17.06 42.64 12.97
C GLY A 5 -15.58 42.97 13.11
N GLN A 6 -14.77 41.94 13.35
CA GLN A 6 -13.32 42.04 13.29
C GLN A 6 -12.84 41.99 11.83
N PRO A 7 -11.92 42.87 11.43
CA PRO A 7 -11.35 42.86 10.08
C PRO A 7 -10.41 41.67 9.90
N SER A 8 -10.65 40.92 8.81
CA SER A 8 -9.80 39.86 8.29
C SER A 8 -8.43 40.43 7.92
N GLN A 9 -7.36 40.01 8.61
CA GLN A 9 -6.00 40.39 8.25
C GLN A 9 -5.55 39.70 6.95
N PRO A 10 -4.98 40.45 5.98
CA PRO A 10 -4.38 39.87 4.80
C PRO A 10 -2.93 39.44 5.08
N GLY A 11 -2.58 38.24 4.64
CA GLY A 11 -1.20 37.91 4.27
C GLY A 11 -0.27 37.57 5.42
N GLN A 12 -0.48 36.42 6.06
CA GLN A 12 0.68 35.70 6.60
C GLN A 12 1.27 34.82 5.49
N PRO A 13 2.58 34.91 5.21
CA PRO A 13 3.24 34.02 4.28
C PRO A 13 3.10 32.59 4.79
N ARG A 14 2.62 31.70 3.92
CA ARG A 14 2.66 30.26 4.14
C ARG A 14 4.10 29.87 4.50
N VAL A 15 4.35 29.61 5.79
CA VAL A 15 5.48 28.83 6.23
C VAL A 15 5.33 27.46 5.57
N VAL A 16 6.01 27.30 4.44
CA VAL A 16 6.33 26.02 3.84
C VAL A 16 7.14 25.28 4.90
N ALA A 17 6.43 24.46 5.68
CA ALA A 17 7.03 23.53 6.62
C ALA A 17 8.05 22.72 5.81
N ALA A 18 9.32 22.93 6.13
CA ALA A 18 10.43 22.20 5.56
C ALA A 18 10.11 20.71 5.71
N LEU A 19 9.82 20.10 4.56
CA LEU A 19 9.63 18.68 4.41
C LEU A 19 10.95 18.07 4.89
N LYS A 20 10.96 17.53 6.10
CA LYS A 20 12.10 16.76 6.60
C LYS A 20 12.37 15.68 5.54
N PRO A 21 13.60 15.57 5.02
CA PRO A 21 13.94 14.49 4.12
C PRO A 21 13.60 13.20 4.84
N SER A 22 12.70 12.44 4.21
CA SER A 22 12.30 11.13 4.68
C SER A 22 13.54 10.38 5.11
N GLN A 23 13.51 9.86 6.34
CA GLN A 23 14.32 8.72 6.71
C GLN A 23 14.09 7.68 5.60
N GLN A 24 15.04 7.62 4.67
CA GLN A 24 15.19 6.48 3.81
C GLN A 24 15.55 5.37 4.78
N MET A 25 14.53 4.58 5.15
CA MET A 25 14.73 3.27 5.72
C MET A 25 15.73 2.58 4.82
N ALA A 26 16.92 2.37 5.37
CA ALA A 26 17.95 1.58 4.77
C ALA A 26 17.29 0.28 4.33
N VAL A 27 17.12 0.11 3.02
CA VAL A 27 17.04 -1.21 2.43
C VAL A 27 18.37 -1.82 2.83
N TYR A 28 18.35 -2.63 3.88
CA TYR A 28 19.45 -3.51 4.23
C TYR A 28 19.59 -4.46 3.05
N GLN A 29 20.36 -4.00 2.07
CA GLN A 29 20.88 -4.81 1.02
C GLN A 29 21.89 -5.71 1.73
N PRO A 30 21.62 -7.01 1.91
CA PRO A 30 22.65 -7.90 2.44
C PRO A 30 23.87 -7.69 1.56
N PRO A 31 25.07 -7.49 2.12
CA PRO A 31 26.27 -7.28 1.33
C PRO A 31 26.37 -8.44 0.35
N GLY A 32 26.06 -8.13 -0.91
CA GLY A 32 26.22 -9.03 -2.02
C GLY A 32 27.65 -9.52 -1.95
N GLN A 33 27.75 -10.84 -1.88
CA GLN A 33 28.92 -11.63 -2.23
C GLN A 33 29.67 -10.93 -3.37
N LYS A 34 30.64 -10.08 -3.01
CA LYS A 34 31.64 -9.66 -3.97
C LYS A 34 32.41 -10.93 -4.29
N GLY A 35 32.33 -11.27 -5.57
CA GLY A 35 33.00 -12.43 -6.13
C GLY A 35 34.46 -12.48 -5.72
N GLY A 36 34.91 -13.73 -5.58
CA GLY A 36 36.25 -14.18 -5.91
C GLY A 36 37.36 -13.14 -5.92
N SER A 37 38.00 -12.97 -4.78
CA SER A 37 39.46 -12.90 -4.77
C SER A 37 39.94 -14.07 -3.94
N GLU A 38 40.27 -15.14 -4.66
CA GLU A 38 41.23 -16.19 -4.36
C GLU A 38 41.69 -16.29 -2.89
N PRO A 39 41.51 -17.43 -2.20
CA PRO A 39 42.39 -17.72 -1.08
C PRO A 39 43.80 -17.87 -1.65
N ALA A 40 44.59 -16.79 -1.53
CA ALA A 40 46.01 -16.82 -1.75
C ALA A 40 46.57 -18.05 -1.04
N SER A 41 46.98 -19.00 -1.88
CA SER A 41 47.71 -20.20 -1.55
C SER A 41 49.03 -19.81 -0.88
N SER A 42 49.01 -19.51 0.40
CA SER A 42 50.19 -19.48 1.26
C SER A 42 50.19 -20.72 2.15
N ARG A 43 50.21 -21.89 1.51
CA ARG A 43 50.77 -23.08 2.17
C ARG A 43 52.28 -22.88 2.18
N PHE A 44 52.77 -22.32 3.28
CA PHE A 44 54.15 -22.48 3.69
C PHE A 44 54.42 -24.00 3.79
N VAL A 45 55.02 -24.56 2.73
CA VAL A 45 55.56 -25.91 2.73
C VAL A 45 56.91 -25.83 3.45
N PRO A 46 57.09 -26.37 4.67
CA PRO A 46 58.40 -26.45 5.25
C PRO A 46 59.28 -27.31 4.34
N ALA A 47 60.38 -26.75 3.87
CA ALA A 47 61.37 -27.46 3.07
C ALA A 47 61.76 -28.78 3.78
N PRO A 48 61.69 -29.94 3.10
CA PRO A 48 62.22 -31.17 3.65
C PRO A 48 63.73 -30.99 3.77
N LYS A 49 64.22 -30.91 5.02
CA LYS A 49 65.65 -30.96 5.30
C LYS A 49 66.21 -32.24 4.68
N ALA A 50 67.07 -32.07 3.69
CA ALA A 50 67.82 -33.13 3.05
C ALA A 50 68.77 -33.74 4.09
N VAL A 51 68.30 -34.77 4.80
CA VAL A 51 69.15 -35.59 5.68
C VAL A 51 69.79 -36.66 4.82
N GLY A 52 71.07 -36.44 4.51
CA GLY A 52 72.13 -37.43 4.38
C GLY A 52 71.73 -38.82 3.87
N ARG A 53 71.72 -38.97 2.55
CA ARG A 53 71.87 -40.27 1.87
C ARG A 53 73.36 -40.65 1.86
N LEU A 54 73.87 -41.15 2.99
CA LEU A 54 75.19 -41.78 3.07
C LEU A 54 75.09 -42.97 4.03
N GLY A 55 75.19 -44.18 3.46
CA GLY A 55 75.12 -45.42 4.22
C GLY A 55 74.74 -46.59 3.32
N GLY A 56 75.66 -47.02 2.46
CA GLY A 56 75.58 -48.31 1.79
C GLY A 56 75.72 -49.41 2.84
N GLY A 57 74.58 -49.87 3.36
CA GLY A 57 74.48 -51.07 4.17
C GLY A 57 73.96 -52.19 3.30
N THR A 58 74.82 -53.14 2.97
CA THR A 58 74.49 -54.44 2.38
C THR A 58 73.37 -55.10 3.18
N THR A 59 72.18 -55.13 2.60
CA THR A 59 71.01 -55.79 3.19
C THR A 59 71.21 -57.30 3.13
N PRO A 60 71.18 -58.02 4.27
CA PRO A 60 71.31 -59.48 4.28
C PRO A 60 70.09 -60.12 3.61
N SER A 61 70.35 -61.01 2.67
CA SER A 61 69.35 -61.80 1.96
C SER A 61 68.45 -62.55 2.94
N PRO A 62 67.11 -62.39 2.88
CA PRO A 62 66.18 -63.04 3.79
C PRO A 62 66.23 -64.56 3.61
N THR A 63 66.32 -65.28 4.72
CA THR A 63 66.29 -66.73 4.77
C THR A 63 64.87 -67.25 4.47
N PRO A 64 64.72 -68.43 3.83
CA PRO A 64 63.45 -68.92 3.28
C PRO A 64 62.32 -69.12 4.31
N THR A 65 62.64 -69.25 5.60
CA THR A 65 61.64 -69.36 6.68
C THR A 65 60.97 -68.02 7.01
N GLN A 66 61.65 -66.87 6.84
CA GLN A 66 61.07 -65.54 7.07
C GLN A 66 60.04 -65.14 5.99
N GLN A 67 60.11 -65.73 4.79
CA GLN A 67 59.18 -65.42 3.71
C GLN A 67 57.76 -65.97 3.94
N GLN A 68 57.60 -67.07 4.68
CA GLN A 68 56.25 -67.62 4.95
C GLN A 68 55.47 -66.80 5.99
N ASP A 69 56.13 -66.33 7.05
CA ASP A 69 55.48 -65.48 8.06
C ASP A 69 55.14 -64.08 7.51
N ALA A 70 55.97 -63.54 6.61
CA ALA A 70 55.68 -62.29 5.92
C ALA A 70 54.41 -62.41 5.05
N LYS A 71 54.20 -63.54 4.36
CA LYS A 71 52.99 -63.78 3.55
C LYS A 71 51.72 -63.86 4.41
N LYS A 72 51.76 -64.59 5.53
CA LYS A 72 50.61 -64.67 6.46
C LYS A 72 50.26 -63.30 7.07
N LYS A 73 51.27 -62.52 7.49
CA LYS A 73 51.04 -61.16 8.01
C LYS A 73 50.48 -60.21 6.94
N MET A 74 50.95 -60.33 5.69
CA MET A 74 50.45 -59.51 4.58
C MET A 74 49.00 -59.83 4.23
N GLU A 75 48.59 -61.11 4.28
CA GLU A 75 47.21 -61.53 4.03
C GLU A 75 46.26 -61.08 5.15
N GLU A 76 46.64 -61.22 6.42
CA GLU A 76 45.85 -60.74 7.55
C GLU A 76 45.72 -59.21 7.55
N ALA A 77 46.79 -58.49 7.22
CA ALA A 77 46.76 -57.03 7.05
C ALA A 77 45.83 -56.62 5.90
N ARG A 78 45.84 -57.35 4.78
CA ARG A 78 44.92 -57.12 3.65
C ARG A 78 43.47 -57.37 4.04
N ARG A 79 43.20 -58.43 4.81
CA ARG A 79 41.84 -58.75 5.29
C ARG A 79 41.30 -57.68 6.24
N LYS A 80 42.14 -57.19 7.16
CA LYS A 80 41.80 -56.05 8.05
C LYS A 80 41.59 -54.76 7.26
N ALA A 81 42.40 -54.49 6.24
CA ALA A 81 42.25 -53.30 5.39
C ALA A 81 40.99 -53.33 4.51
N GLU A 82 40.60 -54.51 4.01
CA GLU A 82 39.35 -54.65 3.27
C GLU A 82 38.11 -54.51 4.18
N GLU A 83 38.18 -55.02 5.41
CA GLU A 83 37.10 -54.86 6.39
C GLU A 83 36.94 -53.40 6.85
N THR A 84 38.04 -52.69 7.12
CA THR A 84 37.99 -51.26 7.47
C THR A 84 37.49 -50.41 6.30
N LYS A 85 37.88 -50.73 5.07
CA LYS A 85 37.39 -50.06 3.86
C LYS A 85 35.87 -50.25 3.70
N LYS A 86 35.36 -51.47 3.90
CA LYS A 86 33.91 -51.74 3.85
C LYS A 86 33.13 -51.01 4.94
N LYS A 87 33.67 -50.92 6.16
CA LYS A 87 33.05 -50.16 7.25
C LYS A 87 33.00 -48.66 6.95
N LEU A 88 34.11 -48.07 6.49
CA LEU A 88 34.16 -46.65 6.11
C LEU A 88 33.23 -46.31 4.93
N GLU A 89 33.08 -47.22 3.97
CA GLU A 89 32.17 -47.02 2.83
C GLU A 89 30.69 -47.11 3.27
N ALA A 90 30.36 -48.06 4.15
CA ALA A 90 29.03 -48.17 4.74
C ALA A 90 28.66 -46.95 5.60
N ASP A 91 29.58 -46.50 6.45
CA ASP A 91 29.39 -45.31 7.30
C ASP A 91 29.24 -44.05 6.45
N LYS A 92 30.09 -43.87 5.42
CA LYS A 92 29.99 -42.73 4.50
C LYS A 92 28.67 -42.73 3.73
N LYS A 93 28.20 -43.91 3.30
CA LYS A 93 26.89 -44.04 2.64
C LYS A 93 25.74 -43.70 3.59
N ALA A 94 25.80 -44.19 4.83
CA ALA A 94 24.79 -43.90 5.85
C ALA A 94 24.78 -42.40 6.23
N GLU A 95 25.94 -41.75 6.31
CA GLU A 95 26.05 -40.32 6.57
C GLU A 95 25.49 -39.49 5.40
N GLN A 96 25.80 -39.87 4.16
CA GLN A 96 25.27 -39.20 2.97
C GLN A 96 23.74 -39.34 2.86
N GLU A 97 23.18 -40.51 3.20
CA GLU A 97 21.74 -40.74 3.21
C GLU A 97 21.05 -39.90 4.30
N ARG A 98 21.62 -39.83 5.51
CA ARG A 98 21.12 -38.96 6.59
C ARG A 98 21.16 -37.48 6.21
N GLN A 99 22.24 -37.03 5.56
CA GLN A 99 22.36 -35.65 5.08
C GLN A 99 21.33 -35.33 3.99
N GLN A 100 21.09 -36.25 3.04
CA GLN A 100 20.06 -36.05 2.02
C GLN A 100 18.64 -36.05 2.61
N GLU A 101 18.35 -36.92 3.57
CA GLU A 101 17.06 -36.94 4.25
C GLU A 101 16.82 -35.63 5.02
N GLN A 102 17.84 -35.13 5.73
CA GLN A 102 17.75 -33.87 6.45
C GLN A 102 17.57 -32.66 5.51
N GLN A 103 18.30 -32.62 4.39
CA GLN A 103 18.12 -31.58 3.36
C GLN A 103 16.70 -31.60 2.78
N ARG A 104 16.17 -32.79 2.44
CA ARG A 104 14.80 -32.92 1.93
C ARG A 104 13.75 -32.50 2.97
N ALA A 105 13.96 -32.82 4.24
CA ALA A 105 13.06 -32.42 5.32
C ALA A 105 13.06 -30.90 5.53
N ASP A 106 14.25 -30.27 5.50
CA ASP A 106 14.39 -28.83 5.65
C ASP A 106 13.85 -28.06 4.43
N GLU A 107 14.10 -28.55 3.21
CA GLU A 107 13.51 -27.99 1.99
C GLU A 107 11.98 -28.07 2.04
N ARG A 108 11.43 -29.19 2.49
CA ARG A 108 9.97 -29.36 2.64
C ARG A 108 9.39 -28.37 3.66
N ARG A 109 10.05 -28.18 4.81
CA ARG A 109 9.67 -27.18 5.82
C ARG A 109 9.75 -25.74 5.27
N GLN A 110 10.79 -25.44 4.49
CA GLN A 110 10.93 -24.13 3.86
C GLN A 110 9.84 -23.88 2.82
N GLN A 111 9.49 -24.87 2.01
CA GLN A 111 8.41 -24.74 1.03
C GLN A 111 7.06 -24.50 1.70
N GLU A 112 6.72 -25.27 2.74
CA GLU A 112 5.45 -25.11 3.47
C GLU A 112 5.34 -23.71 4.12
N THR A 113 6.42 -23.23 4.74
CA THR A 113 6.44 -21.88 5.34
C THR A 113 6.35 -20.77 4.29
N GLN A 114 6.97 -20.94 3.12
CA GLN A 114 6.85 -19.97 2.02
C GLN A 114 5.46 -19.97 1.41
N GLU A 115 4.84 -21.13 1.21
CA GLU A 115 3.47 -21.24 0.72
C GLU A 115 2.48 -20.60 1.70
N ARG A 116 2.64 -20.85 2.99
CA ARG A 116 1.84 -20.21 4.04
C ARG A 116 1.96 -18.68 3.97
N LYS A 117 3.18 -18.15 3.93
CA LYS A 117 3.42 -16.69 3.79
C LYS A 117 2.80 -16.11 2.51
N LYS A 118 2.87 -16.84 1.39
CA LYS A 118 2.24 -16.42 0.13
C LYS A 118 0.71 -16.35 0.26
N ARG A 119 0.09 -17.32 0.92
CA ARG A 119 -1.36 -17.33 1.18
C ARG A 119 -1.76 -16.15 2.08
N GLU A 120 -1.04 -15.94 3.18
CA GLU A 120 -1.26 -14.81 4.10
C GLU A 120 -1.14 -13.45 3.40
N LEU A 121 -0.10 -13.27 2.56
CA LEU A 121 0.08 -12.05 1.79
C LEU A 121 -1.03 -11.83 0.76
N LYS A 122 -1.46 -12.91 0.07
CA LYS A 122 -2.55 -12.83 -0.91
C LYS A 122 -3.85 -12.41 -0.24
N ALA A 123 -4.23 -13.06 0.87
CA ALA A 123 -5.41 -12.72 1.65
C ALA A 123 -5.39 -11.25 2.12
N SER A 124 -4.26 -10.81 2.69
CA SER A 124 -4.09 -9.43 3.14
C SER A 124 -4.23 -8.41 1.99
N ASN A 125 -3.73 -8.73 0.80
CA ASN A 125 -3.85 -7.86 -0.36
C ASN A 125 -5.29 -7.77 -0.89
N GLU A 126 -6.05 -8.87 -0.88
CA GLU A 126 -7.46 -8.84 -1.28
C GLU A 126 -8.29 -7.99 -0.32
N ILE A 127 -8.08 -8.13 0.99
CA ILE A 127 -8.74 -7.28 1.99
C ILE A 127 -8.36 -5.81 1.78
N ARG A 128 -7.08 -5.49 1.56
CA ARG A 128 -6.63 -4.12 1.27
C ARG A 128 -7.30 -3.52 0.03
N LYS A 129 -7.50 -4.32 -1.04
CA LYS A 129 -8.23 -3.86 -2.23
C LYS A 129 -9.69 -3.53 -1.91
N ALA A 130 -10.36 -4.39 -1.12
CA ALA A 130 -11.74 -4.14 -0.69
C ALA A 130 -11.85 -2.89 0.19
N GLN A 131 -10.94 -2.73 1.16
CA GLN A 131 -10.81 -1.51 1.97
C GLN A 131 -10.62 -0.26 1.10
N GLN A 132 -9.77 -0.33 0.06
CA GLN A 132 -9.56 0.80 -0.83
C GLN A 132 -10.81 1.17 -1.64
N LYS A 133 -11.66 0.18 -1.99
CA LYS A 133 -12.97 0.45 -2.60
C LYS A 133 -13.89 1.19 -1.62
N VAL A 134 -13.94 0.79 -0.35
CA VAL A 134 -14.74 1.48 0.69
C VAL A 134 -14.31 2.95 0.83
N LYS A 135 -13.00 3.23 0.87
CA LYS A 135 -12.47 4.61 0.93
C LYS A 135 -12.96 5.51 -0.20
N ASN A 136 -13.15 4.92 -1.38
CA ASN A 136 -13.51 5.64 -2.60
C ASN A 136 -15.01 5.57 -2.91
N ALA A 137 -15.81 4.92 -2.07
CA ALA A 137 -17.23 4.74 -2.31
C ALA A 137 -17.99 6.09 -2.34
N THR A 138 -18.98 6.15 -3.22
CA THR A 138 -19.97 7.24 -3.28
C THR A 138 -21.14 6.92 -2.33
N ALA A 139 -22.04 7.88 -2.13
CA ALA A 139 -23.23 7.64 -1.30
C ALA A 139 -24.17 6.58 -1.90
N GLU A 140 -24.15 6.39 -3.21
CA GLU A 140 -25.00 5.45 -3.94
C GLU A 140 -24.42 4.03 -3.90
N ASP A 141 -23.10 3.90 -3.99
CA ASP A 141 -22.42 2.60 -4.06
C ASP A 141 -22.00 2.03 -2.68
N PHE A 142 -22.09 2.83 -1.61
CA PHE A 142 -21.53 2.49 -0.30
C PHE A 142 -22.03 1.15 0.23
N GLU A 143 -23.33 0.86 0.14
CA GLU A 143 -23.89 -0.39 0.64
C GLU A 143 -23.41 -1.63 -0.14
N ALA A 144 -23.21 -1.48 -1.46
CA ALA A 144 -22.70 -2.57 -2.29
C ALA A 144 -21.23 -2.85 -1.96
N VAL A 145 -20.43 -1.79 -1.82
CA VAL A 145 -18.99 -1.90 -1.50
C VAL A 145 -18.76 -2.41 -0.07
N ARG A 146 -19.59 -1.98 0.89
CA ARG A 146 -19.59 -2.49 2.26
C ARG A 146 -19.82 -4.00 2.31
N ARG A 147 -20.89 -4.49 1.66
CA ARG A 147 -21.17 -5.93 1.57
C ARG A 147 -20.02 -6.69 0.90
N GLY A 148 -19.39 -6.10 -0.12
CA GLY A 148 -18.20 -6.65 -0.73
C GLY A 148 -17.01 -6.77 0.23
N LEU A 149 -16.79 -5.78 1.11
CA LEU A 149 -15.75 -5.88 2.15
C LEU A 149 -16.09 -6.95 3.19
N GLU A 150 -17.33 -7.00 3.67
CA GLU A 150 -17.80 -8.01 4.63
C GLU A 150 -17.59 -9.44 4.08
N GLN A 151 -17.94 -9.67 2.81
CA GLN A 151 -17.74 -10.95 2.14
C GLN A 151 -16.25 -11.33 2.00
N VAL A 152 -15.40 -10.36 1.62
CA VAL A 152 -13.94 -10.61 1.51
C VAL A 152 -13.34 -10.89 2.88
N LEU A 153 -13.77 -10.20 3.92
CA LEU A 153 -13.36 -10.49 5.29
C LEU A 153 -13.80 -11.89 5.70
N GLU A 154 -15.04 -12.30 5.46
CA GLU A 154 -15.51 -13.64 5.82
C GLU A 154 -14.64 -14.77 5.23
N VAL A 155 -14.23 -14.61 3.97
CA VAL A 155 -13.43 -15.60 3.25
C VAL A 155 -11.95 -15.54 3.61
N GLU A 156 -11.34 -14.35 3.60
CA GLU A 156 -9.89 -14.20 3.65
C GLU A 156 -9.34 -13.97 5.07
N LEU A 157 -10.17 -13.59 6.04
CA LEU A 157 -9.72 -13.27 7.40
C LEU A 157 -9.03 -14.45 8.10
N LYS A 158 -9.48 -15.67 7.82
CA LYS A 158 -8.88 -16.92 8.34
C LYS A 158 -7.49 -17.18 7.77
N ASN A 159 -7.21 -16.66 6.58
CA ASN A 159 -5.93 -16.84 5.89
C ASN A 159 -4.89 -15.80 6.29
N THR A 160 -5.25 -14.76 7.05
CA THR A 160 -4.34 -13.67 7.45
C THR A 160 -3.40 -13.98 8.62
N GLY A 161 -3.58 -15.12 9.29
CA GLY A 161 -2.71 -15.56 10.38
C GLY A 161 -2.71 -14.60 11.58
N GLU A 162 -1.52 -14.22 12.05
CA GLU A 162 -1.33 -13.38 13.23
C GLU A 162 -1.91 -11.97 13.10
N ARG A 163 -2.14 -11.49 11.87
CA ARG A 163 -2.66 -10.14 11.61
C ARG A 163 -4.19 -10.05 11.62
N GLN A 164 -4.87 -11.16 11.89
CA GLN A 164 -6.34 -11.23 11.83
C GLN A 164 -7.02 -10.14 12.65
N GLN A 165 -6.63 -9.97 13.92
CA GLN A 165 -7.26 -8.99 14.81
C GLN A 165 -7.02 -7.55 14.32
N GLN A 166 -5.80 -7.22 13.95
CA GLN A 166 -5.46 -5.89 13.41
C GLN A 166 -6.26 -5.58 12.15
N VAL A 167 -6.40 -6.55 11.24
CA VAL A 167 -7.16 -6.38 9.99
C VAL A 167 -8.65 -6.15 10.25
N LEU A 168 -9.20 -6.79 11.28
CA LEU A 168 -10.59 -6.60 11.69
C LEU A 168 -10.81 -5.18 12.26
N GLU A 169 -9.97 -4.76 13.22
CA GLU A 169 -10.02 -3.42 13.81
C GLU A 169 -9.83 -2.32 12.75
N ASP A 170 -8.88 -2.49 11.82
CA ASP A 170 -8.64 -1.53 10.74
C ASP A 170 -9.84 -1.45 9.79
N SER A 171 -10.52 -2.57 9.55
CA SER A 171 -11.70 -2.62 8.69
C SER A 171 -12.91 -1.96 9.36
N GLU A 172 -13.11 -2.17 10.66
CA GLU A 172 -14.18 -1.53 11.45
C GLU A 172 -13.98 0.00 11.49
N LYS A 173 -12.79 0.46 11.86
CA LYS A 173 -12.45 1.90 11.85
C LYS A 173 -12.69 2.52 10.49
N LEU A 174 -12.31 1.81 9.42
CA LEU A 174 -12.52 2.29 8.07
C LEU A 174 -14.01 2.41 7.71
N MET A 175 -14.83 1.46 8.15
CA MET A 175 -16.28 1.49 7.94
C MET A 175 -16.93 2.68 8.65
N GLU A 176 -16.53 2.94 9.90
CA GLU A 176 -16.98 4.11 10.67
C GLU A 176 -16.57 5.43 10.01
N GLU A 177 -15.30 5.55 9.57
CA GLU A 177 -14.81 6.73 8.86
C GLU A 177 -15.56 6.99 7.56
N ALA A 178 -15.81 5.94 6.78
CA ALA A 178 -16.53 6.03 5.51
C ALA A 178 -18.01 6.42 5.73
N GLN A 179 -18.66 5.85 6.75
CA GLN A 179 -20.02 6.23 7.14
C GLN A 179 -20.09 7.70 7.56
N LYS A 180 -19.19 8.15 8.45
CA LYS A 180 -19.13 9.55 8.89
C LYS A 180 -18.91 10.51 7.72
N ARG A 181 -18.06 10.14 6.77
CA ARG A 181 -17.86 10.92 5.54
C ARG A 181 -19.16 11.01 4.73
N LEU A 182 -19.87 9.90 4.57
CA LEU A 182 -21.13 9.84 3.82
C LEU A 182 -22.22 10.70 4.46
N GLU A 183 -22.37 10.63 5.78
CA GLU A 183 -23.26 11.50 6.56
C GLU A 183 -22.93 12.99 6.34
N GLY A 184 -21.64 13.35 6.36
CA GLY A 184 -21.18 14.70 6.08
C GLY A 184 -21.49 15.17 4.66
N VAL A 185 -21.39 14.30 3.66
CA VAL A 185 -21.75 14.61 2.27
C VAL A 185 -23.26 14.81 2.12
N LEU A 186 -24.08 13.94 2.71
CA LEU A 186 -25.54 14.05 2.67
C LEU A 186 -26.04 15.31 3.39
N ALA A 187 -25.49 15.62 4.56
CA ALA A 187 -25.81 16.84 5.29
C ALA A 187 -25.49 18.10 4.46
N LYS A 188 -24.32 18.15 3.81
CA LYS A 188 -23.95 19.25 2.92
C LYS A 188 -24.88 19.36 1.71
N LYS A 189 -25.25 18.24 1.08
CA LYS A 189 -26.21 18.23 -0.04
C LYS A 189 -27.56 18.83 0.37
N ARG A 190 -28.09 18.46 1.54
CA ARG A 190 -29.35 19.02 2.07
C ARG A 190 -29.28 20.53 2.27
N VAL A 191 -28.20 21.03 2.88
CA VAL A 191 -28.02 22.49 3.09
C VAL A 191 -27.93 23.25 1.76
N VAL A 192 -27.23 22.69 0.77
CA VAL A 192 -27.12 23.32 -0.56
C VAL A 192 -28.48 23.35 -1.27
N GLU A 193 -29.23 22.25 -1.24
CA GLU A 193 -30.57 22.20 -1.83
C GLU A 193 -31.55 23.16 -1.15
N GLU A 194 -31.52 23.25 0.19
CA GLU A 194 -32.36 24.18 0.95
C GLU A 194 -32.04 25.63 0.61
N LYS A 195 -30.75 26.00 0.56
CA LYS A 195 -30.31 27.34 0.16
C LYS A 195 -30.72 27.66 -1.29
N LYS A 196 -30.60 26.70 -2.20
CA LYS A 196 -31.02 26.88 -3.59
C LYS A 196 -32.53 27.15 -3.67
N ARG A 197 -33.34 26.36 -2.95
CA ARG A 197 -34.81 26.56 -2.88
C ARG A 197 -35.18 27.89 -2.24
N ALA A 198 -34.46 28.33 -1.20
CA ALA A 198 -34.70 29.61 -0.56
C ALA A 198 -34.37 30.78 -1.50
N MET A 199 -33.22 30.75 -2.19
CA MET A 199 -32.84 31.78 -3.16
C MET A 199 -33.80 31.82 -4.35
N GLU A 200 -34.26 30.67 -4.83
CA GLU A 200 -35.24 30.60 -5.93
C GLU A 200 -36.59 31.20 -5.52
N ARG A 201 -37.05 30.96 -4.28
CA ARG A 201 -38.26 31.60 -3.74
C ARG A 201 -38.09 33.11 -3.60
N GLU A 202 -36.97 33.55 -3.03
CA GLU A 202 -36.68 34.97 -2.86
C GLU A 202 -36.57 35.69 -4.22
N GLN A 203 -35.95 35.07 -5.21
CA GLN A 203 -35.87 35.60 -6.56
C GLN A 203 -37.27 35.72 -7.19
N ARG A 204 -38.10 34.68 -7.07
CA ARG A 204 -39.48 34.69 -7.58
C ARG A 204 -40.34 35.77 -6.91
N GLU A 205 -40.21 35.96 -5.60
CA GLU A 205 -40.91 37.01 -4.85
C GLU A 205 -40.46 38.42 -5.30
N LYS A 206 -39.16 38.61 -5.56
CA LYS A 206 -38.62 39.87 -6.10
C LYS A 206 -39.11 40.14 -7.52
N GLU A 207 -39.14 39.12 -8.38
CA GLU A 207 -39.64 39.22 -9.75
C GLU A 207 -41.13 39.59 -9.77
N GLN A 208 -41.96 38.92 -8.97
CA GLN A 208 -43.38 39.25 -8.83
C GLN A 208 -43.60 40.67 -8.30
N ARG A 209 -42.79 41.11 -7.34
CA ARG A 209 -42.86 42.48 -6.81
C ARG A 209 -42.45 43.52 -7.85
N ALA A 210 -41.40 43.23 -8.62
CA ALA A 210 -40.96 44.11 -9.70
C ALA A 210 -42.03 44.22 -10.80
N GLU A 211 -42.64 43.10 -11.19
CA GLU A 211 -43.74 43.06 -12.15
C GLU A 211 -44.95 43.86 -11.67
N ALA A 212 -45.34 43.72 -10.40
CA ALA A 212 -46.42 44.51 -9.81
C ALA A 212 -46.14 46.03 -9.84
N LEU A 213 -44.92 46.45 -9.47
CA LEU A 213 -44.53 47.87 -9.50
C LEU A 213 -44.48 48.43 -10.93
N LEU A 214 -44.05 47.63 -11.91
CA LEU A 214 -44.07 48.03 -13.32
C LEU A 214 -45.50 48.19 -13.83
N GLY A 215 -46.43 47.32 -13.41
CA GLY A 215 -47.86 47.45 -13.69
C GLY A 215 -48.44 48.75 -13.13
N GLU A 216 -48.21 49.04 -11.84
CA GLU A 216 -48.67 50.28 -11.19
C GLU A 216 -48.12 51.54 -11.89
N LEU A 217 -46.85 51.54 -12.30
CA LEU A 217 -46.25 52.65 -13.06
C LEU A 217 -46.87 52.80 -14.44
N GLY A 218 -47.17 51.69 -15.13
CA GLY A 218 -47.88 51.69 -16.40
C GLY A 218 -49.24 52.39 -16.28
N ASP A 219 -50.04 51.99 -15.30
CA ASP A 219 -51.36 52.58 -15.03
C ASP A 219 -51.27 54.09 -14.75
N MET A 220 -50.26 54.53 -13.98
CA MET A 220 -50.05 55.95 -13.70
C MET A 220 -49.66 56.76 -14.95
N VAL A 221 -48.83 56.19 -15.84
CA VAL A 221 -48.45 56.85 -17.09
C VAL A 221 -49.64 56.98 -18.03
N GLU A 222 -50.43 55.91 -18.20
CA GLU A 222 -51.65 55.96 -19.01
C GLU A 222 -52.64 57.01 -18.47
N ALA A 223 -52.84 57.06 -17.15
CA ALA A 223 -53.69 58.07 -16.52
C ALA A 223 -53.18 59.51 -16.74
N ALA A 224 -51.86 59.72 -16.67
CA ALA A 224 -51.24 61.01 -16.95
C ALA A 224 -51.37 61.40 -18.43
N GLU A 225 -51.17 60.47 -19.36
CA GLU A 225 -51.35 60.70 -20.81
C GLU A 225 -52.79 61.05 -21.15
N GLN A 226 -53.77 60.33 -20.60
CA GLN A 226 -55.18 60.66 -20.75
C GLN A 226 -55.52 62.05 -20.17
N SER A 227 -54.93 62.40 -19.02
CA SER A 227 -55.10 63.72 -18.41
C SER A 227 -54.49 64.84 -19.28
N LEU A 228 -53.30 64.60 -19.85
CA LEU A 228 -52.65 65.50 -20.79
C LEU A 228 -53.47 65.68 -22.07
N GLU A 229 -54.02 64.59 -22.62
CA GLU A 229 -54.85 64.63 -23.81
C GLU A 229 -56.13 65.46 -23.56
N ARG A 230 -56.79 65.27 -22.41
CA ARG A 230 -57.94 66.09 -22.00
C ARG A 230 -57.57 67.56 -21.85
N ALA A 231 -56.43 67.86 -21.22
CA ALA A 231 -55.94 69.23 -21.06
C ALA A 231 -55.62 69.87 -22.42
N ARG A 232 -55.01 69.13 -23.36
CA ARG A 232 -54.74 69.60 -24.73
C ARG A 232 -56.04 69.92 -25.49
N LYS A 233 -57.04 69.05 -25.41
CA LYS A 233 -58.37 69.28 -26.01
C LYS A 233 -59.04 70.52 -25.41
N GLY A 234 -59.00 70.69 -24.09
CA GLY A 234 -59.54 71.87 -23.41
C GLY A 234 -58.81 73.17 -23.78
N ALA A 235 -57.48 73.13 -23.89
CA ALA A 235 -56.68 74.28 -24.32
C ALA A 235 -56.96 74.68 -25.78
N ALA A 236 -57.15 73.71 -26.68
CA ALA A 236 -57.52 73.98 -28.06
C ALA A 236 -58.90 74.65 -28.18
N ALA A 237 -59.89 74.17 -27.42
CA ALA A 237 -61.23 74.77 -27.39
C ALA A 237 -61.21 76.23 -26.89
N LEU A 238 -60.45 76.52 -25.83
CA LEU A 238 -60.28 77.89 -25.33
C LEU A 238 -59.53 78.80 -26.32
N ALA A 239 -58.61 78.24 -27.12
CA ALA A 239 -57.93 79.00 -28.17
C ALA A 239 -58.89 79.39 -29.30
N GLU A 240 -59.80 78.48 -29.70
CA GLU A 240 -60.86 78.78 -30.68
C GLU A 240 -61.85 79.85 -30.19
N GLU A 241 -62.19 79.88 -28.89
CA GLU A 241 -63.02 80.93 -28.30
C GLU A 241 -62.33 82.31 -28.23
N CYS A 242 -61.00 82.35 -28.28
CA CYS A 242 -60.20 83.57 -28.13
C CYS A 242 -59.75 84.19 -29.45
N GLU A 243 -60.09 83.63 -30.62
CA GLU A 243 -59.90 84.35 -31.89
C GLU A 243 -60.91 85.50 -31.99
N PRO A 244 -60.47 86.78 -31.99
CA PRO A 244 -61.38 87.91 -32.05
C PRO A 244 -62.01 88.00 -33.45
N THR A 245 -63.30 87.73 -33.54
CA THR A 245 -64.15 88.09 -34.69
C THR A 245 -64.27 89.58 -34.87
#